data_AF-A0A1Y6JW12-F1
#
_entry.id   AF-A0A1Y6JW12-F1
#
_cell.length_a   1.000
_cell.length_b   1.000
_cell.length_c   1.000
_cell.angle_alpha   90.00
_cell.angle_beta   90.00
_cell.angle_gamma   90.00
#
_symmetry.space_group_name_H-M   'P 1'
#
loop_
_entity.id
_entity.type
_entity.pdbx_description
1 polymer ?
#
loop_
_entity_poly.entity_id
_entity_poly.type
_entity_poly.pdbx_seq_one_letter_code
_entity_poly.pdbx_strand_id
1 'polypeptide(L)'
;MMMRKKQRFGAALATVLVLLPMMTPVAQAKTISPVDQLIAPHEASYGFYVDNYKANTKQNTTPSTNPAYGLLNNFSKYWSPVKGQLDPAFLNQNTAIAAKITQNRTSAEVTRSLSYSLISGLGPYAKAFIKNANAQTDYTTVPTEPQPATTPYSKVKWADPNSKLGDMVKLVELTRGSYGSTGVPKNTFKYKRPYKLSKDVLPNPYLVNVMAASPKDGDFDFPSGHTTAGFETGEMLAYAFPERFQELVTRSSEMGYDRILAGRHSPLAVMGGRMFGTAVTASVLNDPANRDIMKKAYQEAHSNLLQSSPLVNAQDDYSNYQENQKNYRYRMTYGLPQDGDSNQAMRVPKGAEVLLETRLPYLSANQRRAVLATTGLPSGYHLLDDAEGWGRLDLFSAANGYGQLWDTTKVNMDATKGSFNAHDTWRNNIGGTGQLVKQGSGDLTLNGNNTFKGGIQVTNGQLDLNATNAAGQGNVAVKGGTLTTNTAAKLQKGYQQSKRGTLALTVTKATAMKIRGQAKLAGTLTITNAKSLKSHQVLLKFGSVKGKFAHVKGLPQGWHVKYHAHSLELVRG
;
A
#
# COMPACT_ATOMS: atom_id res chain seq x y z
N MET A 1 -29.36 72.84 -62.86
CA MET A 1 -30.45 72.71 -61.87
C MET A 1 -31.19 71.40 -62.18
N MET A 2 -30.85 70.30 -61.51
CA MET A 2 -31.44 68.98 -61.80
C MET A 2 -31.48 68.13 -60.51
N MET A 3 -32.70 67.92 -59.99
CA MET A 3 -33.00 66.98 -58.92
C MET A 3 -33.22 65.58 -59.51
N ARG A 4 -32.46 64.57 -59.04
CA ARG A 4 -32.72 63.15 -59.32
C ARG A 4 -33.33 62.47 -58.09
N LYS A 5 -34.53 61.91 -58.29
CA LYS A 5 -35.31 61.11 -57.33
C LYS A 5 -34.62 59.78 -57.03
N LYS A 6 -34.61 59.38 -55.76
CA LYS A 6 -34.21 58.05 -55.27
C LYS A 6 -35.43 57.11 -55.30
N GLN A 7 -35.28 55.93 -55.89
CA GLN A 7 -36.18 54.79 -55.69
C GLN A 7 -35.36 53.60 -55.16
N ARG A 8 -35.96 52.90 -54.19
CA ARG A 8 -35.35 51.84 -53.36
C ARG A 8 -35.34 50.51 -54.12
N PHE A 9 -34.20 49.82 -54.11
CA PHE A 9 -34.07 48.42 -54.54
C PHE A 9 -34.08 47.51 -53.32
N GLY A 10 -35.03 46.57 -53.28
CA GLY A 10 -34.97 45.37 -52.45
C GLY A 10 -34.53 44.20 -53.32
N ALA A 11 -33.41 43.56 -52.95
CA ALA A 11 -32.90 42.36 -53.62
C ALA A 11 -33.04 41.17 -52.67
N ALA A 12 -33.70 40.11 -53.15
CA ALA A 12 -33.89 38.84 -52.46
C ALA A 12 -32.60 38.01 -52.51
N LEU A 13 -32.13 37.53 -51.35
CA LEU A 13 -31.06 36.54 -51.25
C LEU A 13 -31.66 35.13 -51.28
N ALA A 14 -31.24 34.33 -52.26
CA ALA A 14 -31.51 32.89 -52.33
C ALA A 14 -30.63 32.14 -51.33
N THR A 15 -31.25 31.34 -50.44
CA THR A 15 -30.57 30.49 -49.46
C THR A 15 -30.27 29.12 -50.10
N VAL A 16 -28.99 28.78 -50.26
CA VAL A 16 -28.55 27.44 -50.67
C VAL A 16 -28.52 26.54 -49.43
N LEU A 17 -29.38 25.52 -49.41
CA LEU A 17 -29.42 24.50 -48.36
C LEU A 17 -28.31 23.47 -48.61
N VAL A 18 -27.22 23.52 -47.85
CA VAL A 18 -26.19 22.47 -47.86
C VAL A 18 -26.62 21.37 -46.88
N LEU A 19 -27.04 20.22 -47.41
CA LEU A 19 -27.29 19.00 -46.64
C LEU A 19 -25.95 18.36 -46.25
N LEU A 20 -25.49 18.64 -45.03
CA LEU A 20 -24.40 17.89 -44.38
C LEU A 20 -24.97 16.57 -43.83
N PRO A 21 -24.36 15.40 -44.09
CA PRO A 21 -24.75 14.17 -43.43
C PRO A 21 -24.43 14.28 -41.94
N MET A 22 -25.46 14.26 -41.08
CA MET A 22 -25.30 14.12 -39.65
C MET A 22 -24.77 12.72 -39.35
N MET A 23 -23.44 12.55 -39.30
CA MET A 23 -22.84 11.39 -38.65
C MET A 23 -23.00 11.58 -37.14
N THR A 24 -24.04 10.97 -36.56
CA THR A 24 -24.09 10.77 -35.11
C THR A 24 -22.91 9.89 -34.72
N PRO A 25 -21.97 10.33 -33.87
CA PRO A 25 -20.97 9.43 -33.33
C PRO A 25 -21.71 8.40 -32.46
N VAL A 26 -21.83 7.17 -32.95
CA VAL A 26 -22.19 6.04 -32.11
C VAL A 26 -21.02 5.87 -31.15
N ALA A 27 -21.15 6.42 -29.94
CA ALA A 27 -20.25 6.12 -28.86
C ALA A 27 -20.31 4.60 -28.65
N GLN A 28 -19.32 3.86 -29.14
CA GLN A 28 -19.13 2.46 -28.78
C GLN A 28 -19.00 2.43 -27.25
N ALA A 29 -20.03 1.94 -26.57
CA ALA A 29 -19.97 1.66 -25.15
C ALA A 29 -18.77 0.74 -24.92
N LYS A 30 -17.73 1.27 -24.28
CA LYS A 30 -16.52 0.52 -23.97
C LYS A 30 -16.94 -0.61 -23.04
N THR A 31 -16.93 -1.86 -23.53
CA THR A 31 -17.23 -3.02 -22.69
C THR A 31 -16.27 -3.02 -21.51
N ILE A 32 -16.79 -2.80 -20.31
CA ILE A 32 -16.02 -2.80 -19.06
C ILE A 32 -15.39 -4.18 -18.91
N SER A 33 -14.07 -4.26 -18.73
CA SER A 33 -13.42 -5.55 -18.56
C SER A 33 -13.92 -6.24 -17.28
N PRO A 34 -13.92 -7.58 -17.19
CA PRO A 34 -14.29 -8.27 -15.95
C PRO A 34 -13.47 -7.80 -14.74
N VAL A 35 -12.19 -7.44 -14.94
CA VAL A 35 -11.35 -6.86 -13.89
C VAL A 35 -11.85 -5.49 -13.46
N ASP A 36 -12.19 -4.62 -14.41
CA ASP A 36 -12.74 -3.29 -14.11
C ASP A 36 -14.06 -3.38 -13.31
N GLN A 37 -14.88 -4.40 -13.55
CA GLN A 37 -16.08 -4.67 -12.74
C GLN A 37 -15.72 -5.11 -11.30
N LEU A 38 -14.73 -5.99 -11.14
CA LEU A 38 -14.27 -6.46 -9.83
C LEU A 38 -13.66 -5.34 -8.97
N ILE A 39 -13.05 -4.34 -9.60
CA ILE A 39 -12.43 -3.20 -8.90
C ILE A 39 -13.30 -1.95 -8.91
N ALA A 40 -14.53 -2.01 -9.43
CA ALA A 40 -15.44 -0.87 -9.43
C ALA A 40 -15.73 -0.45 -7.97
N PRO A 41 -15.69 0.86 -7.66
CA PRO A 41 -15.98 1.32 -6.31
C PRO A 41 -17.46 1.08 -5.97
N HIS A 42 -17.72 0.69 -4.73
CA HIS A 42 -19.08 0.52 -4.21
C HIS A 42 -19.47 1.75 -3.40
N GLU A 43 -20.62 2.36 -3.71
CA GLU A 43 -21.09 3.55 -3.01
C GLU A 43 -21.78 3.18 -1.68
N ALA A 44 -21.58 3.98 -0.63
CA ALA A 44 -22.28 3.82 0.65
C ALA A 44 -23.51 4.73 0.74
N SER A 45 -24.28 4.64 1.82
CA SER A 45 -25.46 5.49 2.04
C SER A 45 -25.16 6.98 2.16
N TYR A 46 -23.88 7.34 2.39
CA TYR A 46 -23.38 8.71 2.45
C TYR A 46 -22.63 9.13 1.17
N GLY A 47 -22.78 8.34 0.09
CA GLY A 47 -21.98 8.46 -1.12
C GLY A 47 -20.62 7.76 -0.98
N PHE A 48 -19.63 8.21 -1.75
CA PHE A 48 -18.24 7.81 -1.55
C PHE A 48 -17.58 8.66 -0.46
N TYR A 49 -16.83 8.04 0.44
CA TYR A 49 -16.17 8.78 1.53
C TYR A 49 -15.25 9.89 0.98
N VAL A 50 -14.47 9.56 -0.07
CA VAL A 50 -13.50 10.48 -0.69
C VAL A 50 -14.13 11.77 -1.21
N ASP A 51 -15.39 11.71 -1.67
CA ASP A 51 -16.11 12.86 -2.21
C ASP A 51 -16.80 13.67 -1.10
N ASN A 52 -17.15 13.01 0.01
CA ASN A 52 -18.03 13.57 1.04
C ASN A 52 -17.34 13.82 2.38
N TYR A 53 -16.04 13.49 2.56
CA TYR A 53 -15.34 13.51 3.85
C TYR A 53 -15.48 14.83 4.65
N LYS A 54 -15.64 15.96 3.95
CA LYS A 54 -15.87 17.29 4.56
C LYS A 54 -17.20 17.40 5.33
N ALA A 55 -18.13 16.47 5.10
CA ALA A 55 -19.39 16.36 5.83
C ALA A 55 -19.25 15.73 7.22
N ASN A 56 -18.04 15.35 7.66
CA ASN A 56 -17.79 14.98 9.06
C ASN A 56 -17.83 16.22 9.97
N THR A 57 -19.04 16.65 10.33
CA THR A 57 -19.31 17.84 11.14
C THR A 57 -20.29 17.52 12.25
N LYS A 58 -20.39 18.40 13.27
CA LYS A 58 -21.32 18.21 14.38
C LYS A 58 -22.80 18.34 13.96
N GLN A 59 -23.05 18.99 12.82
CA GLN A 59 -24.40 19.18 12.25
C GLN A 59 -24.92 17.88 11.62
N ASN A 60 -24.03 17.03 11.11
CA ASN A 60 -24.39 15.77 10.48
C ASN A 60 -24.30 14.62 11.51
N THR A 61 -25.45 14.10 11.90
CA THR A 61 -25.59 13.16 13.03
C THR A 61 -26.08 11.77 12.65
N THR A 62 -26.29 11.49 11.35
CA THR A 62 -26.80 10.20 10.87
C THR A 62 -25.77 9.47 9.99
N PRO A 63 -25.85 8.14 9.84
CA PRO A 63 -24.91 7.39 8.97
C PRO A 63 -24.96 7.80 7.50
N SER A 64 -26.09 8.34 7.01
CA SER A 64 -26.22 8.80 5.62
C SER A 64 -25.76 10.25 5.42
N THR A 65 -25.78 11.08 6.46
CA THR A 65 -25.36 12.50 6.36
C THR A 65 -23.92 12.74 6.81
N ASN A 66 -23.37 11.84 7.64
CA ASN A 66 -21.99 11.94 8.13
C ASN A 66 -21.18 10.71 7.67
N PRO A 67 -20.18 10.88 6.78
CA PRO A 67 -19.41 9.77 6.23
C PRO A 67 -18.53 9.08 7.28
N ALA A 68 -18.03 9.81 8.30
CA ALA A 68 -17.26 9.22 9.39
C ALA A 68 -18.14 8.30 10.25
N TYR A 69 -19.38 8.71 10.51
CA TYR A 69 -20.34 7.86 11.19
C TYR A 69 -20.72 6.67 10.29
N GLY A 70 -21.07 6.91 9.04
CA GLY A 70 -21.45 5.88 8.08
C GLY A 70 -20.38 4.79 7.90
N LEU A 71 -19.13 5.19 7.70
CA LEU A 71 -17.98 4.29 7.58
C LEU A 71 -17.86 3.34 8.79
N LEU A 72 -18.07 3.88 9.99
CA LEU A 72 -17.90 3.17 11.25
C LEU A 72 -19.19 2.53 11.76
N ASN A 73 -20.31 2.68 11.04
CA ASN A 73 -21.64 2.30 11.52
C ASN A 73 -21.82 0.78 11.69
N ASN A 74 -20.94 -0.04 11.11
CA ASN A 74 -20.88 -1.47 11.42
C ASN A 74 -20.70 -1.74 12.92
N PHE A 75 -20.09 -0.81 13.67
CA PHE A 75 -19.98 -0.92 15.12
C PHE A 75 -21.33 -0.90 15.84
N SER A 76 -22.35 -0.26 15.25
CA SER A 76 -23.73 -0.20 15.78
C SER A 76 -24.43 -1.56 15.82
N LYS A 77 -23.86 -2.60 15.19
CA LYS A 77 -24.33 -3.98 15.32
C LYS A 77 -24.04 -4.58 16.70
N TYR A 78 -22.99 -4.10 17.37
CA TYR A 78 -22.50 -4.67 18.63
C TYR A 78 -22.78 -3.77 19.83
N TRP A 79 -22.92 -2.46 19.62
CA TRP A 79 -23.09 -1.47 20.68
C TRP A 79 -24.13 -0.41 20.32
N SER A 80 -24.90 0.01 21.31
CA SER A 80 -25.82 1.14 21.24
C SER A 80 -25.50 2.15 22.35
N PRO A 81 -25.42 3.46 22.06
CA PRO A 81 -25.28 4.49 23.09
C PRO A 81 -26.48 4.57 24.05
N VAL A 82 -27.63 3.97 23.68
CA VAL A 82 -28.86 3.97 24.48
C VAL A 82 -29.10 2.59 25.12
N LYS A 83 -28.98 1.51 24.33
CA LYS A 83 -29.26 0.14 24.82
C LYS A 83 -28.06 -0.54 25.47
N GLY A 84 -26.84 -0.01 25.30
CA GLY A 84 -25.61 -0.66 25.76
C GLY A 84 -25.16 -1.77 24.83
N GLN A 85 -24.72 -2.91 25.39
CA GLN A 85 -24.19 -4.04 24.61
C GLN A 85 -25.32 -4.74 23.84
N LEU A 86 -25.18 -4.83 22.52
CA LEU A 86 -26.07 -5.61 21.64
C LEU A 86 -25.51 -6.99 21.35
N ASP A 87 -24.17 -7.11 21.36
CA ASP A 87 -23.45 -8.39 21.32
C ASP A 87 -22.44 -8.46 22.48
N PRO A 88 -22.89 -8.90 23.67
CA PRO A 88 -22.03 -9.00 24.83
C PRO A 88 -20.86 -9.95 24.65
N ALA A 89 -21.06 -11.07 23.94
CA ALA A 89 -20.02 -12.09 23.76
C ALA A 89 -18.83 -11.50 22.98
N PHE A 90 -19.11 -10.85 21.85
CA PHE A 90 -18.09 -10.21 21.03
C PHE A 90 -17.41 -9.04 21.75
N LEU A 91 -18.17 -8.18 22.42
CA LEU A 91 -17.61 -7.04 23.17
C LEU A 91 -16.77 -7.47 24.37
N ASN A 92 -17.13 -8.58 25.03
CA ASN A 92 -16.33 -9.17 26.11
C ASN A 92 -15.01 -9.73 25.57
N GLN A 93 -14.99 -10.39 24.41
CA GLN A 93 -13.75 -10.81 23.76
C GLN A 93 -12.84 -9.63 23.41
N ASN A 94 -13.40 -8.54 22.85
CA ASN A 94 -12.67 -7.31 22.58
C ASN A 94 -12.01 -6.73 23.85
N THR A 95 -12.74 -6.71 24.97
CA THR A 95 -12.19 -6.28 26.27
C THR A 95 -11.15 -7.26 26.83
N ALA A 96 -11.37 -8.57 26.69
CA ALA A 96 -10.46 -9.61 27.16
C ALA A 96 -9.11 -9.58 26.42
N ILE A 97 -9.12 -9.31 25.11
CA ILE A 97 -7.88 -9.11 24.35
C ILE A 97 -7.11 -7.90 24.88
N ALA A 98 -7.78 -6.78 25.17
CA ALA A 98 -7.14 -5.62 25.77
C ALA A 98 -6.54 -5.96 27.15
N ALA A 99 -7.28 -6.68 28.00
CA ALA A 99 -6.80 -7.14 29.30
C ALA A 99 -5.52 -7.98 29.15
N LYS A 100 -5.56 -9.00 28.30
CA LYS A 100 -4.41 -9.88 28.03
C LYS A 100 -3.20 -9.08 27.55
N ILE A 101 -3.36 -8.13 26.64
CA ILE A 101 -2.26 -7.27 26.16
C ILE A 101 -1.69 -6.45 27.31
N THR A 102 -2.52 -5.81 28.13
CA THR A 102 -2.04 -4.98 29.26
C THR A 102 -1.37 -5.78 30.37
N GLN A 103 -1.77 -7.04 30.57
CA GLN A 103 -1.21 -7.92 31.60
C GLN A 103 0.12 -8.54 31.17
N ASN A 104 0.36 -8.72 29.86
CA ASN A 104 1.57 -9.35 29.32
C ASN A 104 2.59 -8.36 28.75
N ARG A 105 2.35 -7.04 28.84
CA ARG A 105 3.25 -6.02 28.30
C ARG A 105 4.59 -6.01 29.03
N THR A 106 5.66 -5.86 28.28
CA THR A 106 7.02 -5.68 28.79
C THR A 106 7.25 -4.26 29.32
N SER A 107 8.29 -4.05 30.13
CA SER A 107 8.68 -2.70 30.58
C SER A 107 9.01 -1.77 29.41
N ALA A 108 9.62 -2.29 28.35
CA ALA A 108 9.89 -1.53 27.12
C ALA A 108 8.59 -1.07 26.44
N GLU A 109 7.57 -1.93 26.38
CA GLU A 109 6.25 -1.58 25.83
C GLU A 109 5.49 -0.58 26.70
N VAL A 110 5.60 -0.68 28.03
CA VAL A 110 5.06 0.32 28.96
C VAL A 110 5.64 1.70 28.62
N THR A 111 6.96 1.80 28.54
CA THR A 111 7.66 3.04 28.19
C THR A 111 7.27 3.55 26.81
N ARG A 112 7.31 2.67 25.80
CA ARG A 112 7.00 3.01 24.40
C ARG A 112 5.58 3.56 24.25
N SER A 113 4.61 3.02 25.01
CA SER A 113 3.22 3.46 24.97
C SER A 113 2.95 4.88 25.51
N LEU A 114 3.96 5.53 26.10
CA LEU A 114 3.93 6.94 26.47
C LEU A 114 4.29 7.86 25.30
N SER A 115 5.12 7.39 24.37
CA SER A 115 5.62 8.20 23.26
C SER A 115 4.63 8.27 22.11
N TYR A 116 4.47 9.47 21.55
CA TYR A 116 3.58 9.76 20.44
C TYR A 116 4.35 10.27 19.22
N SER A 117 5.22 9.41 18.66
CA SER A 117 5.99 9.73 17.44
C SER A 117 5.90 8.65 16.38
N LEU A 118 5.63 9.07 15.14
CA LEU A 118 5.69 8.26 13.91
C LEU A 118 7.05 8.39 13.23
N ILE A 119 7.87 9.36 13.66
CA ILE A 119 9.17 9.68 13.04
C ILE A 119 10.14 8.49 13.13
N SER A 120 10.00 7.62 14.14
CA SER A 120 10.79 6.38 14.23
C SER A 120 10.56 5.43 13.05
N GLY A 121 9.40 5.49 12.38
CA GLY A 121 9.13 4.73 11.15
C GLY A 121 10.01 5.17 9.96
N LEU A 122 10.65 6.34 10.06
CA LEU A 122 11.68 6.79 9.11
C LEU A 122 13.06 6.16 9.37
N GLY A 123 13.22 5.32 10.40
CA GLY A 123 14.44 4.55 10.73
C GLY A 123 15.72 5.37 10.59
N PRO A 124 16.64 5.00 9.68
CA PRO A 124 17.88 5.73 9.39
C PRO A 124 17.73 7.24 9.19
N TYR A 125 16.59 7.67 8.65
CA TYR A 125 16.31 9.06 8.29
C TYR A 125 15.68 9.87 9.44
N ALA A 126 15.30 9.24 10.54
CA ALA A 126 14.59 9.88 11.64
C ALA A 126 15.35 11.08 12.22
N LYS A 127 16.67 10.97 12.45
CA LYS A 127 17.49 12.08 12.98
C LYS A 127 17.56 13.27 12.03
N ALA A 128 17.69 12.99 10.73
CA ALA A 128 17.68 14.02 9.70
C ALA A 128 16.33 14.73 9.65
N PHE A 129 15.23 13.98 9.71
CA PHE A 129 13.89 14.53 9.78
C PHE A 129 13.70 15.41 11.01
N ILE A 130 14.03 14.91 12.22
CA ILE A 130 13.87 15.67 13.48
C ILE A 130 14.56 17.03 13.38
N LYS A 131 15.81 17.06 12.92
CA LYS A 131 16.57 18.30 12.79
C LYS A 131 15.98 19.23 11.73
N ASN A 132 15.70 18.71 10.53
CA ASN A 132 15.38 19.55 9.38
C ASN A 132 13.89 19.94 9.30
N ALA A 133 13.01 19.18 9.96
CA ALA A 133 11.61 19.53 10.17
C ALA A 133 11.40 20.36 11.46
N ASN A 134 12.45 20.57 12.26
CA ASN A 134 12.38 21.14 13.60
C ASN A 134 11.29 20.44 14.45
N ALA A 135 11.34 19.10 14.48
CA ALA A 135 10.35 18.30 15.20
C ALA A 135 10.54 18.42 16.72
N GLN A 136 9.44 18.55 17.45
CA GLN A 136 9.44 18.83 18.89
C GLN A 136 8.58 17.82 19.64
N THR A 137 8.89 17.62 20.93
CA THR A 137 8.10 16.77 21.83
C THR A 137 8.19 17.28 23.26
N ASP A 138 7.11 17.12 24.02
CA ASP A 138 7.10 17.37 25.47
C ASP A 138 7.84 16.28 26.26
N TYR A 139 8.09 15.12 25.65
CA TYR A 139 8.64 13.95 26.33
C TYR A 139 9.97 13.52 25.70
N THR A 140 11.05 14.06 26.23
CA THR A 140 12.43 13.67 25.86
C THR A 140 12.98 12.54 26.73
N THR A 141 12.32 12.28 27.87
CA THR A 141 12.66 11.20 28.81
C THR A 141 11.40 10.50 29.30
N VAL A 142 11.59 9.29 29.83
CA VAL A 142 10.52 8.52 30.48
C VAL A 142 10.27 9.12 31.87
N PRO A 143 9.02 9.38 32.27
CA PRO A 143 8.71 9.79 33.63
C PRO A 143 9.22 8.76 34.65
N THR A 144 9.71 9.22 35.79
CA THR A 144 10.10 8.34 36.91
C THR A 144 8.90 7.98 37.79
N GLU A 145 7.86 8.81 37.78
CA GLU A 145 6.66 8.68 38.61
C GLU A 145 5.38 8.86 37.77
N PRO A 146 4.22 8.38 38.25
CA PRO A 146 2.93 8.63 37.60
C PRO A 146 2.64 10.11 37.37
N GLN A 147 2.17 10.44 36.17
CA GLN A 147 1.79 11.82 35.82
C GLN A 147 0.65 12.31 36.71
N PRO A 148 0.64 13.58 37.16
CA PRO A 148 -0.46 14.14 37.94
C PRO A 148 -1.83 14.04 37.24
N ALA A 149 -2.90 13.92 38.02
CA ALA A 149 -4.28 13.92 37.49
C ALA A 149 -4.62 15.16 36.65
N THR A 150 -3.97 16.29 36.95
CA THR A 150 -4.17 17.60 36.30
C THR A 150 -3.23 17.86 35.13
N THR A 151 -2.46 16.85 34.67
CA THR A 151 -1.53 17.03 33.55
C THR A 151 -2.28 17.59 32.32
N PRO A 152 -1.88 18.78 31.83
CA PRO A 152 -2.56 19.41 30.70
C PRO A 152 -2.28 18.66 29.40
N TYR A 153 -3.15 18.86 28.41
CA TYR A 153 -2.85 18.43 27.06
C TYR A 153 -1.61 19.17 26.51
N SER A 154 -0.77 18.43 25.80
CA SER A 154 0.37 18.97 25.05
C SER A 154 -0.09 20.11 24.13
N LYS A 155 0.64 21.23 24.18
CA LYS A 155 0.47 22.36 23.25
C LYS A 155 1.64 22.47 22.27
N VAL A 156 2.60 21.55 22.33
CA VAL A 156 3.77 21.53 21.46
C VAL A 156 3.33 21.22 20.04
N LYS A 157 3.73 22.08 19.11
CA LYS A 157 3.63 21.79 17.68
C LYS A 157 4.61 20.67 17.35
N TRP A 158 4.13 19.63 16.69
CA TRP A 158 4.93 18.42 16.44
C TRP A 158 6.15 18.68 15.54
N ALA A 159 6.06 19.66 14.64
CA ALA A 159 7.12 20.14 13.74
C ALA A 159 6.82 21.57 13.25
N ASP A 160 7.76 22.20 12.56
CA ASP A 160 7.63 23.56 12.05
C ASP A 160 7.34 23.58 10.53
N PRO A 161 6.19 24.11 10.08
CA PRO A 161 5.83 24.19 8.65
C PRO A 161 6.72 25.17 7.86
N ASN A 162 7.52 26.01 8.52
CA ASN A 162 8.48 26.91 7.89
C ASN A 162 9.93 26.38 7.92
N SER A 163 10.12 25.14 8.36
CA SER A 163 11.42 24.48 8.41
C SER A 163 11.92 24.08 7.02
N LYS A 164 13.10 23.43 6.96
CA LYS A 164 13.69 22.94 5.71
C LYS A 164 12.94 21.75 5.10
N LEU A 165 12.14 21.05 5.90
CA LEU A 165 11.20 20.01 5.46
C LEU A 165 9.75 20.49 5.66
N GLY A 166 9.53 21.80 5.51
CA GLY A 166 8.28 22.46 5.83
C GLY A 166 7.11 21.98 4.97
N ASP A 167 7.35 21.57 3.72
CA ASP A 167 6.29 21.07 2.85
C ASP A 167 5.87 19.64 3.23
N MET A 168 6.79 18.78 3.70
CA MET A 168 6.42 17.51 4.33
C MET A 168 5.58 17.73 5.59
N VAL A 169 5.93 18.73 6.41
CA VAL A 169 5.16 19.08 7.62
C VAL A 169 3.75 19.55 7.25
N LYS A 170 3.63 20.47 6.29
CA LYS A 170 2.32 20.96 5.81
C LYS A 170 1.46 19.84 5.23
N LEU A 171 2.04 18.89 4.48
CA LEU A 171 1.31 17.75 3.95
C LEU A 171 0.66 16.93 5.07
N VAL A 172 1.40 16.63 6.14
CA VAL A 172 0.86 15.93 7.32
C VAL A 172 -0.20 16.78 8.03
N GLU A 173 -0.05 18.10 8.09
CA GLU A 173 -1.01 18.98 8.75
C GLU A 173 -2.38 19.04 8.03
N LEU A 174 -2.43 18.76 6.72
CA LEU A 174 -3.69 18.73 5.97
C LEU A 174 -4.70 17.71 6.49
N THR A 175 -4.25 16.54 6.96
CA THR A 175 -5.14 15.49 7.51
C THR A 175 -5.54 15.77 8.95
N ARG A 176 -4.70 16.48 9.71
CA ARG A 176 -4.94 16.81 11.12
C ARG A 176 -5.97 17.94 11.35
N GLY A 177 -6.60 18.43 10.28
CA GLY A 177 -7.65 19.45 10.32
C GLY A 177 -9.03 18.94 10.76
N SER A 178 -10.07 19.75 10.55
CA SER A 178 -11.42 19.55 11.12
C SER A 178 -12.09 18.24 10.72
N TYR A 179 -11.81 17.69 9.54
CA TYR A 179 -12.53 16.56 8.98
C TYR A 179 -11.97 15.18 9.39
N GLY A 180 -10.73 15.12 9.88
CA GLY A 180 -10.13 13.93 10.52
C GLY A 180 -10.50 13.77 12.01
N SER A 181 -11.30 14.70 12.56
CA SER A 181 -11.65 14.68 13.98
C SER A 181 -12.54 13.49 14.33
N THR A 182 -12.07 12.65 15.26
CA THR A 182 -12.87 11.57 15.86
C THR A 182 -13.93 12.07 16.85
N GLY A 183 -13.98 13.37 17.12
CA GLY A 183 -14.92 13.95 18.10
C GLY A 183 -16.37 13.67 17.76
N VAL A 184 -16.75 13.78 16.48
CA VAL A 184 -18.13 13.49 16.04
C VAL A 184 -18.49 12.00 16.24
N PRO A 185 -17.78 11.03 15.63
CA PRO A 185 -18.15 9.62 15.81
C PRO A 185 -18.07 9.18 17.28
N LYS A 186 -17.12 9.68 18.08
CA LYS A 186 -17.06 9.39 19.52
C LYS A 186 -18.32 9.80 20.27
N ASN A 187 -18.82 11.01 20.01
CA ASN A 187 -20.03 11.51 20.66
C ASN A 187 -21.31 10.83 20.15
N THR A 188 -21.25 10.19 18.99
CA THR A 188 -22.33 9.35 18.47
C THR A 188 -22.36 7.97 19.13
N PHE A 189 -21.23 7.24 19.10
CA PHE A 189 -21.19 5.87 19.63
C PHE A 189 -21.15 5.81 21.15
N LYS A 190 -20.50 6.78 21.81
CA LYS A 190 -20.36 6.86 23.28
C LYS A 190 -19.87 5.55 23.93
N TYR A 191 -19.05 4.76 23.22
CA TYR A 191 -18.54 3.50 23.73
C TYR A 191 -17.52 3.74 24.84
N LYS A 192 -17.64 3.01 25.96
CA LYS A 192 -16.79 3.19 27.14
C LYS A 192 -15.41 2.56 26.92
N ARG A 193 -14.38 3.13 27.56
CA ARG A 193 -13.00 2.63 27.49
C ARG A 193 -12.83 1.29 28.20
N PRO A 194 -11.89 0.44 27.75
CA PRO A 194 -11.75 -0.90 28.28
C PRO A 194 -11.38 -0.93 29.77
N TYR A 195 -10.51 -0.04 30.27
CA TYR A 195 -10.22 0.08 31.71
C TYR A 195 -11.41 0.54 32.56
N LYS A 196 -12.45 1.12 31.94
CA LYS A 196 -13.72 1.45 32.61
C LYS A 196 -14.73 0.29 32.54
N LEU A 197 -14.51 -0.66 31.64
CA LEU A 197 -15.38 -1.83 31.43
C LEU A 197 -14.89 -3.05 32.23
N SER A 198 -13.58 -3.20 32.42
CA SER A 198 -13.00 -4.29 33.20
C SER A 198 -11.78 -3.83 33.98
N LYS A 199 -11.69 -4.26 35.25
CA LYS A 199 -10.52 -4.09 36.13
C LYS A 199 -9.29 -4.88 35.65
N ASP A 200 -9.49 -5.88 34.80
CA ASP A 200 -8.40 -6.72 34.27
C ASP A 200 -7.59 -5.97 33.21
N VAL A 201 -8.13 -4.88 32.66
CA VAL A 201 -7.42 -3.99 31.74
C VAL A 201 -6.59 -3.01 32.56
N LEU A 202 -5.29 -3.23 32.60
CA LEU A 202 -4.38 -2.48 33.46
C LEU A 202 -3.95 -1.16 32.79
N PRO A 203 -4.28 0.02 33.37
CA PRO A 203 -3.75 1.30 32.92
C PRO A 203 -2.22 1.29 32.87
N ASN A 204 -1.62 2.06 31.96
CA ASN A 204 -0.18 2.32 32.03
C ASN A 204 0.17 2.91 33.41
N PRO A 205 1.20 2.41 34.13
CA PRO A 205 1.55 2.90 35.46
C PRO A 205 1.79 4.41 35.50
N TYR A 206 2.36 4.98 34.44
CA TYR A 206 2.64 6.42 34.37
C TYR A 206 1.42 7.28 34.04
N LEU A 207 0.31 6.65 33.59
CA LEU A 207 -0.93 7.34 33.23
C LEU A 207 -2.08 7.03 34.20
N VAL A 208 -1.83 6.27 35.27
CA VAL A 208 -2.89 5.77 36.16
C VAL A 208 -3.70 6.91 36.78
N ASN A 209 -3.05 7.97 37.28
CA ASN A 209 -3.74 9.12 37.87
C ASN A 209 -4.54 9.91 36.83
N VAL A 210 -3.95 10.13 35.65
CA VAL A 210 -4.62 10.82 34.51
C VAL A 210 -5.86 10.04 34.07
N MET A 211 -5.76 8.71 34.01
CA MET A 211 -6.87 7.84 33.60
C MET A 211 -7.96 7.77 34.68
N ALA A 212 -7.56 7.69 35.96
CA ALA A 212 -8.49 7.72 37.09
C ALA A 212 -9.27 9.04 37.18
N ALA A 213 -8.61 10.17 36.87
CA ALA A 213 -9.23 11.50 36.87
C ALA A 213 -10.07 11.80 35.62
N SER A 214 -10.07 10.92 34.61
CA SER A 214 -10.86 11.14 33.40
C SER A 214 -12.36 11.22 33.72
N PRO A 215 -13.11 12.11 33.06
CA PRO A 215 -14.52 12.29 33.37
C PRO A 215 -15.29 10.99 33.10
N LYS A 216 -16.33 10.74 33.92
CA LYS A 216 -17.21 9.58 33.75
C LYS A 216 -17.89 9.59 32.38
N ASP A 217 -18.31 10.77 31.94
CA ASP A 217 -18.90 11.05 30.62
C ASP A 217 -17.94 11.83 29.71
N GLY A 218 -18.04 11.65 28.39
CA GLY A 218 -17.22 12.35 27.40
C GLY A 218 -15.85 11.73 27.12
N ASP A 219 -15.42 10.72 27.87
CA ASP A 219 -14.17 9.97 27.64
C ASP A 219 -14.43 8.62 26.93
N PHE A 220 -14.68 8.70 25.62
CA PHE A 220 -15.11 7.55 24.82
C PHE A 220 -13.96 6.81 24.11
N ASP A 221 -14.16 5.51 23.89
CA ASP A 221 -13.20 4.60 23.28
C ASP A 221 -13.21 4.66 21.75
N PHE A 222 -14.36 4.35 21.14
CA PHE A 222 -14.48 4.10 19.70
C PHE A 222 -14.88 5.35 18.89
N PRO A 223 -14.24 5.62 17.74
CA PRO A 223 -12.94 5.08 17.30
C PRO A 223 -11.76 5.74 18.05
N SER A 224 -10.56 5.17 17.99
CA SER A 224 -9.37 5.73 18.63
C SER A 224 -8.79 6.91 17.83
N GLY A 225 -8.90 8.13 18.36
CA GLY A 225 -8.32 9.33 17.74
C GLY A 225 -6.79 9.33 17.62
N HIS A 226 -6.08 8.74 18.59
CA HIS A 226 -4.63 8.57 18.51
C HIS A 226 -4.24 7.62 17.37
N THR A 227 -5.05 6.58 17.15
CA THR A 227 -4.81 5.66 16.04
C THR A 227 -5.11 6.34 14.71
N THR A 228 -6.23 7.06 14.61
CA THR A 228 -6.58 7.87 13.42
C THR A 228 -5.45 8.81 13.04
N ALA A 229 -5.00 9.66 13.96
CA ALA A 229 -3.90 10.58 13.69
C ALA A 229 -2.56 9.87 13.40
N GLY A 230 -2.34 8.68 13.97
CA GLY A 230 -1.18 7.85 13.66
C GLY A 230 -1.18 7.29 12.23
N PHE A 231 -2.33 6.85 11.73
CA PHE A 231 -2.48 6.44 10.32
C PHE A 231 -2.45 7.64 9.38
N GLU A 232 -3.11 8.75 9.71
CA GLU A 232 -3.05 10.00 8.94
C GLU A 232 -1.61 10.50 8.75
N THR A 233 -0.82 10.53 9.82
CA THR A 233 0.57 10.99 9.76
C THR A 233 1.45 9.98 9.03
N GLY A 234 1.38 8.70 9.38
CA GLY A 234 2.27 7.70 8.81
C GLY A 234 1.99 7.44 7.32
N GLU A 235 0.73 7.44 6.89
CA GLU A 235 0.39 7.30 5.47
C GLU A 235 0.76 8.54 4.65
N MET A 236 0.65 9.75 5.21
CA MET A 236 1.14 10.97 4.53
C MET A 236 2.66 10.97 4.37
N LEU A 237 3.40 10.55 5.42
CA LEU A 237 4.84 10.34 5.33
C LEU A 237 5.19 9.24 4.34
N ALA A 238 4.41 8.14 4.29
CA ALA A 238 4.62 7.03 3.37
C ALA A 238 4.36 7.44 1.92
N TYR A 239 3.39 8.33 1.69
CA TYR A 239 3.15 8.92 0.39
C TYR A 239 4.33 9.80 -0.05
N ALA A 240 4.83 10.67 0.83
CA ALA A 240 5.96 11.53 0.52
C ALA A 240 7.28 10.75 0.37
N PHE A 241 7.49 9.70 1.17
CA PHE A 241 8.72 8.91 1.23
C PHE A 241 8.44 7.40 1.08
N PRO A 242 8.10 6.94 -0.13
CA PRO A 242 7.61 5.57 -0.37
C PRO A 242 8.68 4.50 -0.16
N GLU A 243 9.96 4.83 -0.10
CA GLU A 243 11.05 3.92 0.28
C GLU A 243 10.87 3.40 1.71
N ARG A 244 10.10 4.09 2.55
CA ARG A 244 9.75 3.71 3.93
C ARG A 244 8.30 3.31 4.12
N PHE A 245 7.58 3.02 3.03
CA PHE A 245 6.13 2.80 3.06
C PHE A 245 5.73 1.71 4.07
N GLN A 246 6.32 0.51 3.95
CA GLN A 246 6.01 -0.61 4.83
C GLN A 246 6.33 -0.33 6.30
N GLU A 247 7.47 0.32 6.58
CA GLU A 247 7.89 0.65 7.95
C GLU A 247 6.98 1.71 8.57
N LEU A 248 6.58 2.72 7.80
CA LEU A 248 5.67 3.78 8.25
C LEU A 248 4.27 3.25 8.55
N VAL A 249 3.67 2.43 7.67
CA VAL A 249 2.37 1.82 7.97
C VAL A 249 2.45 0.81 9.12
N THR A 250 3.59 0.13 9.29
CA THR A 250 3.86 -0.72 10.46
C THR A 250 3.89 0.12 11.73
N ARG A 251 4.61 1.23 11.75
CA ARG A 251 4.66 2.16 12.89
C ARG A 251 3.29 2.78 13.18
N SER A 252 2.49 3.11 12.16
CA SER A 252 1.10 3.56 12.35
C SER A 252 0.23 2.51 13.04
N SER A 253 0.29 1.24 12.60
CA SER A 253 -0.43 0.15 13.26
C SER A 253 0.03 -0.05 14.71
N GLU A 254 1.32 0.18 14.96
CA GLU A 254 1.91 0.05 16.26
C GLU A 254 1.49 1.17 17.21
N MET A 255 1.36 2.41 16.73
CA MET A 255 0.80 3.50 17.51
C MET A 255 -0.59 3.16 18.05
N GLY A 256 -1.41 2.46 17.25
CA GLY A 256 -2.68 1.92 17.69
C GLY A 256 -2.51 0.86 18.79
N TYR A 257 -1.62 -0.11 18.58
CA TYR A 257 -1.30 -1.14 19.57
C TYR A 257 -0.80 -0.54 20.90
N ASP A 258 -0.03 0.55 20.84
CA ASP A 258 0.47 1.29 22.00
C ASP A 258 -0.68 1.83 22.87
N ARG A 259 -1.83 2.14 22.26
CA ARG A 259 -2.99 2.60 23.02
C ARG A 259 -3.70 1.46 23.74
N ILE A 260 -3.59 0.23 23.23
CA ILE A 260 -4.07 -0.98 23.91
C ILE A 260 -3.12 -1.33 25.04
N LEU A 261 -1.80 -1.30 24.78
CA LEU A 261 -0.77 -1.48 25.81
C LEU A 261 -0.94 -0.49 26.96
N ALA A 262 -1.35 0.75 26.69
CA ALA A 262 -1.64 1.74 27.72
C ALA A 262 -2.93 1.48 28.52
N GLY A 263 -3.74 0.49 28.13
CA GLY A 263 -5.06 0.20 28.68
C GLY A 263 -6.14 1.22 28.28
N ARG A 264 -5.82 2.14 27.36
CA ARG A 264 -6.68 3.31 27.06
C ARG A 264 -7.69 3.04 25.94
N HIS A 265 -7.36 2.16 25.00
CA HIS A 265 -8.20 1.83 23.86
C HIS A 265 -8.37 0.32 23.66
N SER A 266 -9.54 -0.11 23.19
CA SER A 266 -9.79 -1.51 22.83
C SER A 266 -9.33 -1.82 21.39
N PRO A 267 -9.11 -3.10 21.02
CA PRO A 267 -8.87 -3.52 19.64
C PRO A 267 -9.83 -2.92 18.62
N LEU A 268 -11.14 -2.96 18.88
CA LEU A 268 -12.16 -2.39 17.98
C LEU A 268 -11.98 -0.88 17.79
N ALA A 269 -11.67 -0.14 18.85
CA ALA A 269 -11.40 1.30 18.74
C ALA A 269 -10.16 1.59 17.89
N VAL A 270 -9.12 0.77 18.00
CA VAL A 270 -7.91 0.90 17.19
C VAL A 270 -8.17 0.52 15.74
N MET A 271 -8.89 -0.56 15.46
CA MET A 271 -9.31 -0.94 14.10
C MET A 271 -10.18 0.13 13.44
N GLY A 272 -11.17 0.67 14.14
CA GLY A 272 -11.98 1.79 13.64
C GLY A 272 -11.17 3.06 13.44
N GLY A 273 -10.18 3.31 14.31
CA GLY A 273 -9.25 4.44 14.16
C GLY A 273 -8.41 4.34 12.89
N ARG A 274 -7.90 3.14 12.55
CA ARG A 274 -7.21 2.84 11.29
C ARG A 274 -8.12 3.13 10.10
N MET A 275 -9.29 2.49 10.06
CA MET A 275 -10.27 2.63 8.97
C MET A 275 -10.53 4.10 8.64
N PHE A 276 -10.82 4.88 9.68
CA PHE A 276 -11.14 6.29 9.55
C PHE A 276 -9.93 7.12 9.11
N GLY A 277 -8.75 6.90 9.71
CA GLY A 277 -7.53 7.60 9.34
C GLY A 277 -7.14 7.36 7.87
N THR A 278 -7.19 6.12 7.42
CA THR A 278 -6.89 5.75 6.03
C THR A 278 -7.87 6.40 5.05
N ALA A 279 -9.17 6.42 5.38
CA ALA A 279 -10.18 7.07 4.54
C ALA A 279 -9.95 8.58 4.42
N VAL A 280 -9.58 9.24 5.53
CA VAL A 280 -9.23 10.67 5.55
C VAL A 280 -7.97 10.95 4.73
N THR A 281 -6.89 10.18 4.91
CA THR A 281 -5.65 10.33 4.14
C THR A 281 -5.92 10.25 2.64
N ALA A 282 -6.62 9.20 2.20
CA ALA A 282 -6.96 9.03 0.79
C ALA A 282 -7.80 10.20 0.26
N SER A 283 -8.73 10.74 1.07
CA SER A 283 -9.54 11.89 0.69
C SER A 283 -8.71 13.15 0.48
N VAL A 284 -7.80 13.44 1.41
CA VAL A 284 -6.91 14.61 1.31
C VAL A 284 -5.95 14.49 0.12
N LEU A 285 -5.42 13.31 -0.15
CA LEU A 285 -4.54 13.05 -1.30
C LEU A 285 -5.28 13.13 -2.65
N ASN A 286 -6.60 12.87 -2.68
CA ASN A 286 -7.40 13.02 -3.88
C ASN A 286 -7.89 14.45 -4.13
N ASP A 287 -7.86 15.34 -3.12
CA ASP A 287 -8.28 16.74 -3.28
C ASP A 287 -7.30 17.47 -4.23
N PRO A 288 -7.77 17.96 -5.41
CA PRO A 288 -6.90 18.60 -6.38
C PRO A 288 -6.16 19.83 -5.84
N ALA A 289 -6.71 20.50 -4.82
CA ALA A 289 -6.08 21.65 -4.17
C ALA A 289 -4.74 21.29 -3.50
N ASN A 290 -4.51 20.01 -3.20
CA ASN A 290 -3.32 19.54 -2.50
C ASN A 290 -2.20 19.03 -3.44
N ARG A 291 -2.41 19.02 -4.76
CA ARG A 291 -1.45 18.46 -5.72
C ARG A 291 -0.07 19.12 -5.65
N ASP A 292 -0.02 20.44 -5.47
CA ASP A 292 1.23 21.18 -5.38
C ASP A 292 2.02 20.83 -4.11
N ILE A 293 1.33 20.76 -2.96
CA ILE A 293 2.00 20.42 -1.70
C ILE A 293 2.45 18.96 -1.67
N MET A 294 1.67 18.04 -2.24
CA MET A 294 2.06 16.63 -2.40
C MET A 294 3.36 16.51 -3.21
N LYS A 295 3.47 17.25 -4.33
CA LYS A 295 4.68 17.25 -5.16
C LYS A 295 5.89 17.80 -4.41
N LYS A 296 5.73 18.92 -3.69
CA LYS A 296 6.81 19.55 -2.93
C LYS A 296 7.28 18.67 -1.76
N ALA A 297 6.36 18.10 -1.00
CA ALA A 297 6.67 17.18 0.09
C ALA A 297 7.43 15.94 -0.42
N TYR A 298 7.02 15.37 -1.56
CA TYR A 298 7.77 14.28 -2.20
C TYR A 298 9.19 14.72 -2.58
N GLN A 299 9.36 15.92 -3.16
CA GLN A 299 10.68 16.46 -3.51
C GLN A 299 11.57 16.68 -2.29
N GLU A 300 11.03 17.21 -1.20
CA GLU A 300 11.76 17.38 0.07
C GLU A 300 12.22 16.04 0.65
N ALA A 301 11.36 15.01 0.64
CA ALA A 301 11.68 13.67 1.14
C ALA A 301 12.87 13.02 0.40
N HIS A 302 13.01 13.30 -0.91
CA HIS A 302 14.08 12.78 -1.77
C HIS A 302 15.27 13.75 -1.92
N SER A 303 15.27 14.84 -1.17
CA SER A 303 16.37 15.81 -1.18
C SER A 303 17.56 15.32 -0.34
N ASN A 304 18.69 16.00 -0.48
CA ASN A 304 19.87 15.79 0.37
C ASN A 304 19.64 16.15 1.85
N LEU A 305 18.53 16.81 2.18
CA LEU A 305 18.13 17.09 3.56
C LEU A 305 17.67 15.84 4.31
N LEU A 306 17.16 14.83 3.58
CA LEU A 306 16.67 13.59 4.17
C LEU A 306 17.42 12.38 3.60
N GLN A 307 17.19 12.02 2.34
CA GLN A 307 17.66 10.76 1.74
C GLN A 307 19.19 10.60 1.75
N SER A 308 19.93 11.69 1.56
CA SER A 308 21.41 11.70 1.51
C SER A 308 22.04 12.56 2.62
N SER A 309 21.30 12.79 3.72
CA SER A 309 21.77 13.63 4.82
C SER A 309 22.92 12.96 5.58
N PRO A 310 23.93 13.73 6.06
CA PRO A 310 25.00 13.19 6.91
C PRO A 310 24.50 12.70 8.29
N LEU A 311 23.24 12.96 8.63
CA LEU A 311 22.60 12.48 9.86
C LEU A 311 21.94 11.11 9.71
N VAL A 312 21.87 10.59 8.48
CA VAL A 312 21.43 9.23 8.22
C VAL A 312 22.39 8.25 8.89
N ASN A 313 21.85 7.28 9.61
CA ASN A 313 22.64 6.31 10.37
C ASN A 313 22.08 4.89 10.18
N ALA A 314 22.77 3.87 10.69
CA ALA A 314 22.39 2.48 10.46
C ALA A 314 21.22 1.97 11.34
N GLN A 315 20.74 2.75 12.33
CA GLN A 315 19.69 2.29 13.23
C GLN A 315 18.35 2.22 12.52
N ASP A 316 17.72 1.05 12.52
CA ASP A 316 16.38 0.84 12.01
C ASP A 316 15.61 -0.21 12.82
N ASP A 317 14.73 0.26 13.69
CA ASP A 317 13.85 -0.60 14.52
C ASP A 317 12.85 -1.40 13.67
N TYR A 318 12.66 -1.01 12.40
CA TYR A 318 11.78 -1.66 11.44
C TYR A 318 12.56 -2.33 10.29
N SER A 319 13.86 -2.63 10.46
CA SER A 319 14.63 -3.33 9.41
C SER A 319 14.16 -4.76 9.11
N ASN A 320 13.48 -5.41 10.05
CA ASN A 320 13.01 -6.79 9.87
C ASN A 320 11.66 -6.83 9.14
N TYR A 321 11.73 -7.04 7.83
CA TYR A 321 10.55 -7.16 6.97
C TYR A 321 9.54 -8.22 7.42
N GLN A 322 9.98 -9.44 7.76
CA GLN A 322 9.05 -10.52 8.13
C GLN A 322 8.30 -10.20 9.42
N GLU A 323 9.00 -9.63 10.40
CA GLU A 323 8.41 -9.25 11.67
C GLU A 323 7.44 -8.07 11.49
N ASN A 324 7.79 -7.06 10.68
CA ASN A 324 6.87 -5.98 10.34
C ASN A 324 5.59 -6.49 9.68
N GLN A 325 5.71 -7.40 8.70
CA GLN A 325 4.57 -7.99 8.01
C GLN A 325 3.65 -8.72 8.98
N LYS A 326 4.23 -9.59 9.82
CA LYS A 326 3.50 -10.36 10.83
C LYS A 326 2.78 -9.42 11.80
N ASN A 327 3.47 -8.41 12.31
CA ASN A 327 2.94 -7.47 13.29
C ASN A 327 1.83 -6.59 12.70
N TYR A 328 2.03 -6.04 11.50
CA TYR A 328 1.00 -5.26 10.82
C TYR A 328 -0.26 -6.10 10.61
N ARG A 329 -0.12 -7.32 10.06
CA ARG A 329 -1.27 -8.21 9.79
C ARG A 329 -1.98 -8.66 11.07
N TYR A 330 -1.26 -8.96 12.14
CA TYR A 330 -1.88 -9.23 13.44
C TYR A 330 -2.68 -8.02 13.93
N ARG A 331 -2.11 -6.80 13.84
CA ARG A 331 -2.75 -5.55 14.28
C ARG A 331 -3.90 -5.11 13.36
N MET A 332 -4.11 -5.77 12.22
CA MET A 332 -5.31 -5.53 11.42
C MET A 332 -6.58 -6.05 12.09
N THR A 333 -6.48 -7.13 12.88
CA THR A 333 -7.63 -7.87 13.46
C THR A 333 -7.51 -8.14 14.95
N TYR A 334 -6.30 -8.07 15.53
CA TYR A 334 -5.97 -8.42 16.92
C TYR A 334 -6.37 -9.84 17.35
N GLY A 335 -6.56 -10.75 16.38
CA GLY A 335 -7.05 -12.09 16.65
C GLY A 335 -8.53 -12.16 17.05
N LEU A 336 -9.31 -11.09 16.82
CA LEU A 336 -10.77 -11.17 16.88
C LEU A 336 -11.30 -12.20 15.86
N PRO A 337 -12.44 -12.83 16.14
CA PRO A 337 -12.93 -13.94 15.34
C PRO A 337 -13.35 -13.50 13.92
N GLN A 338 -13.32 -14.46 13.01
CA GLN A 338 -13.69 -14.34 11.61
C GLN A 338 -14.91 -15.23 11.31
N ASP A 339 -16.00 -14.97 12.02
CA ASP A 339 -17.25 -15.74 12.06
C ASP A 339 -18.44 -14.96 11.50
N GLY A 340 -18.18 -13.83 10.84
CA GLY A 340 -19.15 -13.14 9.98
C GLY A 340 -19.31 -13.79 8.60
N ASP A 341 -19.92 -13.05 7.66
CA ASP A 341 -20.11 -13.51 6.28
C ASP A 341 -18.79 -13.56 5.51
N SER A 342 -18.30 -14.78 5.25
CA SER A 342 -17.05 -15.07 4.56
C SER A 342 -17.14 -15.06 3.03
N ASN A 343 -18.32 -14.77 2.46
CA ASN A 343 -18.55 -14.81 1.01
C ASN A 343 -18.51 -13.42 0.34
N GLN A 344 -18.24 -12.36 1.10
CA GLN A 344 -18.20 -11.02 0.52
C GLN A 344 -16.94 -10.79 -0.30
N ALA A 345 -17.13 -10.42 -1.57
CA ALA A 345 -16.05 -10.00 -2.45
C ALA A 345 -15.26 -8.84 -1.83
N MET A 346 -13.96 -8.75 -2.15
CA MET A 346 -13.16 -7.58 -1.79
C MET A 346 -13.65 -6.35 -2.53
N ARG A 347 -13.85 -5.27 -1.79
CA ARG A 347 -14.21 -3.95 -2.34
C ARG A 347 -13.03 -3.01 -2.13
N VAL A 348 -12.78 -2.17 -3.13
CA VAL A 348 -11.78 -1.11 -3.03
C VAL A 348 -12.53 0.21 -2.99
N PRO A 349 -12.39 1.02 -1.92
CA PRO A 349 -13.05 2.31 -1.85
C PRO A 349 -12.63 3.23 -3.00
N LYS A 350 -13.51 4.14 -3.44
CA LYS A 350 -13.16 5.13 -4.45
C LYS A 350 -11.96 5.97 -3.96
N GLY A 351 -10.96 6.18 -4.82
CA GLY A 351 -9.80 7.01 -4.51
C GLY A 351 -8.71 6.33 -3.67
N ALA A 352 -8.93 5.13 -3.12
CA ALA A 352 -7.93 4.42 -2.30
C ALA A 352 -6.63 4.13 -3.08
N GLU A 353 -6.67 4.05 -4.41
CA GLU A 353 -5.50 3.87 -5.28
C GLU A 353 -4.46 4.99 -5.18
N VAL A 354 -4.82 6.16 -4.63
CA VAL A 354 -3.88 7.26 -4.37
C VAL A 354 -2.86 6.88 -3.31
N LEU A 355 -3.24 6.02 -2.35
CA LEU A 355 -2.36 5.59 -1.26
C LEU A 355 -1.13 4.82 -1.77
N LEU A 356 -1.19 4.28 -2.99
CA LEU A 356 -0.08 3.57 -3.63
C LEU A 356 0.56 4.37 -4.76
N GLU A 357 0.15 5.62 -5.01
CA GLU A 357 0.56 6.37 -6.21
C GLU A 357 2.07 6.58 -6.29
N THR A 358 2.71 6.97 -5.18
CA THR A 358 4.17 7.18 -5.12
C THR A 358 4.95 5.89 -4.89
N ARG A 359 4.32 4.89 -4.27
CA ARG A 359 4.95 3.57 -4.05
C ARG A 359 4.98 2.72 -5.31
N LEU A 360 3.94 2.75 -6.13
CA LEU A 360 3.81 1.99 -7.38
C LEU A 360 3.55 2.93 -8.58
N PRO A 361 4.47 3.88 -8.87
CA PRO A 361 4.21 5.00 -9.78
C PRO A 361 4.07 4.59 -11.26
N TYR A 362 4.57 3.40 -11.61
CA TYR A 362 4.49 2.84 -12.96
C TYR A 362 3.18 2.06 -13.23
N LEU A 363 2.31 1.91 -12.22
CA LEU A 363 1.00 1.31 -12.36
C LEU A 363 -0.06 2.38 -12.59
N SER A 364 -1.07 2.11 -13.43
CA SER A 364 -2.25 2.96 -13.57
C SER A 364 -3.11 2.96 -12.31
N ALA A 365 -4.07 3.90 -12.21
CA ALA A 365 -5.05 3.93 -11.12
C ALA A 365 -5.78 2.58 -10.98
N ASN A 366 -6.34 2.02 -12.06
CA ASN A 366 -7.02 0.72 -12.04
C ASN A 366 -6.08 -0.42 -11.64
N GLN A 367 -4.82 -0.38 -12.05
CA GLN A 367 -3.84 -1.37 -11.63
C GLN A 367 -3.55 -1.30 -10.13
N ARG A 368 -3.45 -0.09 -9.55
CA ARG A 368 -3.31 0.09 -8.10
C ARG A 368 -4.57 -0.35 -7.35
N ARG A 369 -5.77 -0.12 -7.91
CA ARG A 369 -7.01 -0.70 -7.37
C ARG A 369 -7.00 -2.23 -7.40
N ALA A 370 -6.54 -2.84 -8.49
CA ALA A 370 -6.40 -4.30 -8.56
C ALA A 370 -5.36 -4.84 -7.56
N VAL A 371 -4.27 -4.11 -7.31
CA VAL A 371 -3.33 -4.44 -6.23
C VAL A 371 -4.06 -4.45 -4.88
N LEU A 372 -4.75 -3.35 -4.51
CA LEU A 372 -5.52 -3.26 -3.26
C LEU A 372 -6.57 -4.37 -3.13
N ALA A 373 -7.28 -4.68 -4.22
CA ALA A 373 -8.31 -5.72 -4.23
C ALA A 373 -7.71 -7.13 -4.02
N THR A 374 -6.56 -7.41 -4.62
CA THR A 374 -5.95 -8.75 -4.59
C THR A 374 -5.12 -9.02 -3.35
N THR A 375 -4.76 -7.98 -2.58
CA THR A 375 -4.04 -8.09 -1.31
C THR A 375 -4.92 -7.88 -0.09
N GLY A 376 -6.18 -7.48 -0.27
CA GLY A 376 -7.11 -7.24 0.83
C GLY A 376 -7.35 -8.46 1.71
N LEU A 377 -7.68 -8.21 2.98
CA LEU A 377 -8.09 -9.27 3.90
C LEU A 377 -9.37 -9.98 3.41
N PRO A 378 -9.53 -11.28 3.71
CA PRO A 378 -10.81 -11.96 3.49
C PRO A 378 -11.93 -11.31 4.32
N SER A 379 -13.18 -11.50 3.89
CA SER A 379 -14.39 -11.09 4.61
C SER A 379 -14.67 -11.98 5.81
N GLY A 380 -15.65 -11.61 6.61
CA GLY A 380 -16.09 -12.34 7.81
C GLY A 380 -15.43 -11.84 9.08
N TYR A 381 -14.52 -10.87 9.00
CA TYR A 381 -14.05 -10.15 10.18
C TYR A 381 -15.08 -9.09 10.58
N HIS A 382 -15.53 -9.17 11.83
CA HIS A 382 -16.34 -8.12 12.42
C HIS A 382 -15.70 -6.74 12.23
N LEU A 383 -16.55 -5.71 12.13
CA LEU A 383 -16.21 -4.31 11.84
C LEU A 383 -15.63 -4.05 10.44
N LEU A 384 -14.78 -4.93 9.90
CA LEU A 384 -13.96 -4.66 8.70
C LEU A 384 -14.72 -4.77 7.37
N ASP A 385 -15.85 -5.47 7.33
CA ASP A 385 -16.73 -5.55 6.15
C ASP A 385 -17.61 -4.28 6.03
N ASP A 386 -17.00 -3.11 5.94
CA ASP A 386 -17.69 -1.83 5.71
C ASP A 386 -18.22 -1.70 4.27
N ALA A 387 -19.07 -0.70 4.07
CA ALA A 387 -19.80 -0.53 2.81
C ALA A 387 -18.88 -0.34 1.59
N GLU A 388 -17.77 0.39 1.74
CA GLU A 388 -16.86 0.72 0.64
C GLU A 388 -15.62 -0.20 0.59
N GLY A 389 -15.23 -0.80 1.72
CA GLY A 389 -14.12 -1.74 1.84
C GLY A 389 -12.83 -1.18 2.49
N TRP A 390 -12.91 -0.07 3.22
CA TRP A 390 -11.75 0.54 3.90
C TRP A 390 -11.13 -0.38 4.96
N GLY A 391 -11.94 -1.16 5.68
CA GLY A 391 -11.49 -2.01 6.80
C GLY A 391 -10.57 -3.15 6.40
N ARG A 392 -10.69 -3.62 5.16
CA ARG A 392 -9.97 -4.78 4.63
C ARG A 392 -8.75 -4.42 3.79
N LEU A 393 -8.42 -3.14 3.63
CA LEU A 393 -7.21 -2.72 2.91
C LEU A 393 -5.94 -3.14 3.69
N ASP A 394 -5.19 -4.09 3.15
CA ASP A 394 -3.86 -4.47 3.65
C ASP A 394 -2.79 -3.68 2.87
N LEU A 395 -2.48 -2.46 3.34
CA LEU A 395 -1.54 -1.57 2.67
C LEU A 395 -0.10 -2.09 2.72
N PHE A 396 0.25 -2.86 3.75
CA PHE A 396 1.58 -3.49 3.85
C PHE A 396 1.77 -4.48 2.71
N SER A 397 0.83 -5.40 2.50
CA SER A 397 0.89 -6.32 1.37
C SER A 397 0.72 -5.61 0.03
N ALA A 398 -0.14 -4.61 -0.08
CA ALA A 398 -0.34 -3.86 -1.33
C ALA A 398 0.94 -3.18 -1.83
N ALA A 399 1.76 -2.62 -0.94
CA ALA A 399 3.06 -2.03 -1.29
C ALA A 399 4.08 -3.03 -1.89
N ASN A 400 3.79 -4.34 -1.81
CA ASN A 400 4.61 -5.42 -2.36
C ASN A 400 4.12 -5.92 -3.73
N GLY A 401 3.21 -5.20 -4.39
CA GLY A 401 2.66 -5.54 -5.71
C GLY A 401 1.40 -6.41 -5.64
N TYR A 402 1.01 -7.03 -6.74
CA TYR A 402 -0.24 -7.80 -6.85
C TYR A 402 -0.27 -9.02 -5.92
N GLY A 403 -1.44 -9.37 -5.39
CA GLY A 403 -1.70 -10.69 -4.79
C GLY A 403 -2.18 -11.72 -5.81
N GLN A 404 -2.81 -11.26 -6.90
CA GLN A 404 -3.28 -12.10 -8.00
C GLN A 404 -3.22 -11.35 -9.33
N LEU A 405 -3.03 -12.08 -10.43
CA LEU A 405 -3.25 -11.58 -11.79
C LEU A 405 -4.54 -12.22 -12.31
N TRP A 406 -5.59 -11.43 -12.50
CA TRP A 406 -6.86 -11.93 -13.04
C TRP A 406 -6.84 -12.03 -14.57
N ASP A 407 -6.16 -11.09 -15.23
CA ASP A 407 -6.02 -10.99 -16.69
C ASP A 407 -4.58 -10.66 -17.12
N THR A 408 -4.40 -10.23 -18.36
CA THR A 408 -3.09 -9.78 -18.86
C THR A 408 -2.72 -8.42 -18.25
N THR A 409 -1.85 -8.46 -17.25
CA THR A 409 -1.31 -7.28 -16.57
C THR A 409 -0.03 -6.79 -17.26
N LYS A 410 -0.09 -5.61 -17.86
CA LYS A 410 1.06 -4.95 -18.49
C LYS A 410 1.75 -4.01 -17.50
N VAL A 411 3.03 -4.22 -17.23
CA VAL A 411 3.86 -3.39 -16.35
C VAL A 411 4.85 -2.61 -17.20
N ASN A 412 4.63 -1.30 -17.31
CA ASN A 412 5.45 -0.40 -18.13
C ASN A 412 6.34 0.49 -17.24
N MET A 413 7.58 0.07 -17.02
CA MET A 413 8.53 0.77 -16.16
C MET A 413 9.49 1.63 -16.98
N ASP A 414 9.84 2.80 -16.48
CA ASP A 414 10.67 3.78 -17.17
C ASP A 414 11.91 4.12 -16.33
N ALA A 415 13.05 3.58 -16.73
CA ALA A 415 14.33 3.79 -16.06
C ALA A 415 14.73 5.27 -15.98
N THR A 416 14.29 6.11 -16.93
CA THR A 416 14.67 7.54 -16.96
C THR A 416 14.01 8.35 -15.85
N LYS A 417 12.95 7.83 -15.24
CA LYS A 417 12.23 8.47 -14.13
C LYS A 417 12.81 8.17 -12.74
N GLY A 418 13.79 7.26 -12.64
CA GLY A 418 14.43 6.90 -11.37
C GLY A 418 13.49 6.24 -10.34
N SER A 419 14.01 6.05 -9.12
CA SER A 419 13.31 5.42 -7.98
C SER A 419 12.51 4.16 -8.42
N PHE A 420 11.27 4.00 -7.95
CA PHE A 420 10.41 2.85 -8.26
C PHE A 420 9.98 2.76 -9.73
N ASN A 421 10.06 3.84 -10.51
CA ASN A 421 9.84 3.73 -11.96
C ASN A 421 10.98 2.98 -12.66
N ALA A 422 12.20 3.08 -12.12
CA ALA A 422 13.37 2.43 -12.67
C ALA A 422 13.54 1.01 -12.15
N HIS A 423 13.39 0.77 -10.85
CA HIS A 423 13.58 -0.55 -10.24
C HIS A 423 12.56 -0.77 -9.11
N ASP A 424 11.88 -1.91 -9.11
CA ASP A 424 11.00 -2.30 -8.01
C ASP A 424 11.00 -3.81 -7.77
N THR A 425 10.63 -4.22 -6.57
CA THR A 425 10.56 -5.62 -6.15
C THR A 425 9.16 -5.94 -5.64
N TRP A 426 8.49 -6.87 -6.31
CA TRP A 426 7.26 -7.47 -5.81
C TRP A 426 7.56 -8.68 -4.92
N ARG A 427 7.04 -8.65 -3.69
CA ARG A 427 7.33 -9.65 -2.65
C ARG A 427 6.15 -10.58 -2.37
N ASN A 428 4.96 -10.25 -2.85
CA ASN A 428 3.79 -11.11 -2.69
C ASN A 428 3.94 -12.43 -3.46
N ASN A 429 3.34 -13.49 -2.92
CA ASN A 429 3.07 -14.69 -3.70
C ASN A 429 1.88 -14.39 -4.61
N ILE A 430 2.08 -14.42 -5.92
CA ILE A 430 1.09 -13.97 -6.89
C ILE A 430 0.34 -15.17 -7.48
N GLY A 431 -0.98 -15.21 -7.28
CA GLY A 431 -1.88 -16.22 -7.85
C GLY A 431 -2.64 -15.75 -9.10
N GLY A 432 -3.66 -16.52 -9.50
CA GLY A 432 -4.61 -16.12 -10.55
C GLY A 432 -4.38 -16.78 -11.93
N THR A 433 -5.20 -16.41 -12.90
CA THR A 433 -5.19 -16.99 -14.27
C THR A 433 -4.47 -16.10 -15.28
N GLY A 434 -4.21 -14.85 -14.90
CA GLY A 434 -3.65 -13.81 -15.74
C GLY A 434 -2.19 -13.98 -16.14
N GLN A 435 -1.79 -13.20 -17.13
CA GLN A 435 -0.43 -13.12 -17.66
C GLN A 435 0.28 -11.86 -17.14
N LEU A 436 1.57 -11.95 -16.84
CA LEU A 436 2.42 -10.78 -16.63
C LEU A 436 3.14 -10.40 -17.92
N VAL A 437 2.99 -9.14 -18.37
CA VAL A 437 3.77 -8.57 -19.47
C VAL A 437 4.67 -7.48 -18.93
N LYS A 438 5.98 -7.74 -18.86
CA LYS A 438 7.00 -6.74 -18.50
C LYS A 438 7.45 -5.99 -19.75
N GLN A 439 7.28 -4.68 -19.73
CA GLN A 439 7.66 -3.75 -20.80
C GLN A 439 8.27 -2.46 -20.22
N GLY A 440 8.70 -1.57 -21.11
CA GLY A 440 9.45 -0.37 -20.72
C GLY A 440 10.90 -0.69 -20.31
N SER A 441 11.70 0.35 -20.10
CA SER A 441 13.15 0.27 -19.87
C SER A 441 13.56 -0.14 -18.45
N GLY A 442 12.69 0.03 -17.45
CA GLY A 442 13.00 -0.30 -16.05
C GLY A 442 13.00 -1.80 -15.73
N ASP A 443 13.26 -2.14 -14.46
CA ASP A 443 13.45 -3.49 -13.98
C ASP A 443 12.43 -3.87 -12.92
N LEU A 444 11.87 -5.07 -13.04
CA LEU A 444 10.98 -5.65 -12.04
C LEU A 444 11.60 -6.93 -11.47
N THR A 445 11.64 -7.05 -10.15
CA THR A 445 12.03 -8.29 -9.46
C THR A 445 10.82 -8.98 -8.86
N LEU A 446 10.69 -10.29 -9.08
CA LEU A 446 9.69 -11.15 -8.45
C LEU A 446 10.36 -12.03 -7.38
N ASN A 447 10.06 -11.74 -6.11
CA ASN A 447 10.56 -12.49 -4.95
C ASN A 447 9.58 -13.56 -4.44
N GLY A 448 8.32 -13.53 -4.89
CA GLY A 448 7.29 -14.47 -4.45
C GLY A 448 7.40 -15.87 -5.08
N ASN A 449 6.90 -16.89 -4.37
CA ASN A 449 6.61 -18.19 -4.96
C ASN A 449 5.25 -18.14 -5.63
N ASN A 450 5.25 -17.87 -6.93
CA ASN A 450 4.05 -17.53 -7.68
C ASN A 450 3.32 -18.77 -8.20
N THR A 451 2.00 -18.65 -8.36
CA THR A 451 1.11 -19.70 -8.86
C THR A 451 0.25 -19.27 -10.04
N PHE A 452 0.38 -18.02 -10.52
CA PHE A 452 -0.39 -17.54 -11.66
C PHE A 452 -0.16 -18.37 -12.94
N LYS A 453 -1.22 -18.56 -13.73
CA LYS A 453 -1.24 -19.55 -14.83
C LYS A 453 -1.00 -18.97 -16.22
N GLY A 454 -1.24 -17.68 -16.44
CA GLY A 454 -1.15 -17.05 -17.77
C GLY A 454 0.28 -16.85 -18.29
N GLY A 455 1.29 -17.05 -17.43
CA GLY A 455 2.69 -17.00 -17.79
C GLY A 455 3.27 -15.59 -17.85
N ILE A 456 4.46 -15.48 -18.43
CA ILE A 456 5.26 -14.25 -18.47
C ILE A 456 5.63 -13.92 -19.91
N GLN A 457 5.54 -12.65 -20.27
CA GLN A 457 6.15 -12.09 -21.46
C GLN A 457 7.06 -10.91 -21.11
N VAL A 458 8.33 -10.96 -21.50
CA VAL A 458 9.29 -9.87 -21.34
C VAL A 458 9.55 -9.23 -22.71
N THR A 459 9.02 -8.03 -22.93
CA THR A 459 9.17 -7.31 -24.21
C THR A 459 10.31 -6.30 -24.19
N ASN A 460 10.59 -5.67 -23.05
CA ASN A 460 11.70 -4.74 -22.85
C ASN A 460 12.09 -4.62 -21.36
N GLY A 461 13.24 -4.03 -21.07
CA GLY A 461 13.80 -3.89 -19.72
C GLY A 461 14.18 -5.24 -19.12
N GLN A 462 14.30 -5.31 -17.79
CA GLN A 462 14.61 -6.55 -17.09
C GLN A 462 13.42 -7.09 -16.28
N LEU A 463 13.31 -8.42 -16.24
CA LEU A 463 12.51 -9.14 -15.24
C LEU A 463 13.43 -10.10 -14.49
N ASP A 464 13.58 -9.93 -13.19
CA ASP A 464 14.37 -10.80 -12.33
C ASP A 464 13.49 -11.81 -11.57
N LEU A 465 13.83 -13.09 -11.70
CA LEU A 465 13.20 -14.19 -10.99
C LEU A 465 14.08 -14.59 -9.80
N ASN A 466 13.68 -14.15 -8.61
CA ASN A 466 14.48 -14.30 -7.39
C ASN A 466 13.84 -15.27 -6.37
N ALA A 467 12.93 -16.13 -6.83
CA ALA A 467 12.44 -17.28 -6.09
C ALA A 467 12.33 -18.51 -6.99
N THR A 468 12.34 -19.70 -6.39
CA THR A 468 12.29 -20.98 -7.14
C THR A 468 11.10 -21.04 -8.09
N ASN A 469 9.92 -20.56 -7.65
CA ASN A 469 8.70 -20.55 -8.47
C ASN A 469 8.28 -19.12 -8.90
N ALA A 470 9.21 -18.17 -8.98
CA ALA A 470 8.89 -16.78 -9.34
C ALA A 470 8.19 -16.63 -10.70
N ALA A 471 8.41 -17.57 -11.63
CA ALA A 471 7.81 -17.52 -12.96
C ALA A 471 6.32 -17.93 -13.03
N GLY A 472 5.74 -18.42 -11.93
CA GLY A 472 4.39 -18.97 -11.93
C GLY A 472 4.30 -20.32 -12.64
N GLN A 473 3.08 -20.67 -13.09
CA GLN A 473 2.74 -21.96 -13.67
C GLN A 473 2.59 -21.94 -15.20
N GLY A 474 2.73 -20.78 -15.83
CA GLY A 474 2.57 -20.58 -17.27
C GLY A 474 3.87 -20.67 -18.08
N ASN A 475 3.75 -20.43 -19.40
CA ASN A 475 4.89 -20.31 -20.30
C ASN A 475 5.65 -19.00 -20.07
N VAL A 476 6.96 -18.99 -20.34
CA VAL A 476 7.79 -17.78 -20.30
C VAL A 476 8.30 -17.44 -21.69
N ALA A 477 8.09 -16.20 -22.12
CA ALA A 477 8.54 -15.70 -23.42
C ALA A 477 9.38 -14.43 -23.28
N VAL A 478 10.61 -14.44 -23.79
CA VAL A 478 11.52 -13.29 -23.82
C VAL A 478 11.61 -12.77 -25.26
N LYS A 479 10.92 -11.66 -25.53
CA LYS A 479 10.75 -11.11 -26.89
C LYS A 479 11.79 -10.04 -27.25
N GLY A 480 12.22 -9.24 -26.28
CA GLY A 480 13.19 -8.16 -26.52
C GLY A 480 13.94 -7.63 -25.29
N GLY A 481 13.46 -7.92 -24.07
CA GLY A 481 14.17 -7.57 -22.84
C GLY A 481 15.06 -8.71 -22.32
N THR A 482 15.39 -8.60 -21.04
CA THR A 482 16.24 -9.55 -20.31
C THR A 482 15.43 -10.27 -19.24
N LEU A 483 15.49 -11.60 -19.24
CA LEU A 483 15.06 -12.40 -18.09
C LEU A 483 16.30 -12.77 -17.27
N THR A 484 16.32 -12.39 -16.01
CA THR A 484 17.40 -12.71 -15.07
C THR A 484 16.94 -13.78 -14.08
N THR A 485 17.84 -14.69 -13.71
CA THR A 485 17.62 -15.60 -12.57
C THR A 485 18.78 -15.53 -11.59
N ASN A 486 18.50 -15.03 -10.40
CA ASN A 486 19.46 -14.96 -9.30
C ASN A 486 19.43 -16.18 -8.37
N THR A 487 18.42 -17.05 -8.52
CA THR A 487 18.27 -18.32 -7.83
C THR A 487 18.00 -19.46 -8.82
N ALA A 488 17.96 -20.70 -8.34
CA ALA A 488 17.63 -21.89 -9.13
C ALA A 488 16.14 -21.90 -9.55
N ALA A 489 15.80 -21.11 -10.57
CA ALA A 489 14.42 -20.93 -11.02
C ALA A 489 13.85 -22.19 -11.69
N LYS A 490 12.56 -22.46 -11.46
CA LYS A 490 11.79 -23.55 -12.09
C LYS A 490 10.69 -22.97 -12.96
N LEU A 491 10.74 -23.28 -14.26
CA LEU A 491 9.67 -22.98 -15.19
C LEU A 491 8.79 -24.22 -15.35
N GLN A 492 7.52 -24.12 -14.97
CA GLN A 492 6.60 -25.26 -14.97
C GLN A 492 6.13 -25.67 -16.37
N LYS A 493 6.30 -24.78 -17.36
CA LYS A 493 5.93 -25.01 -18.77
C LYS A 493 7.11 -24.70 -19.68
N GLY A 494 6.85 -24.26 -20.92
CA GLY A 494 7.87 -23.98 -21.92
C GLY A 494 8.53 -22.62 -21.74
N TYR A 495 9.71 -22.49 -22.32
CA TYR A 495 10.49 -21.26 -22.41
C TYR A 495 10.74 -20.91 -23.88
N GLN A 496 10.58 -19.65 -24.25
CA GLN A 496 10.81 -19.18 -25.61
C GLN A 496 11.58 -17.86 -25.62
N GLN A 497 12.76 -17.85 -26.22
CA GLN A 497 13.55 -16.64 -26.44
C GLN A 497 13.54 -16.26 -27.93
N SER A 498 13.38 -14.97 -28.22
CA SER A 498 13.54 -14.43 -29.58
C SER A 498 15.01 -14.06 -29.87
N LYS A 499 15.33 -13.73 -31.12
CA LYS A 499 16.68 -13.22 -31.49
C LYS A 499 17.10 -11.96 -30.73
N ARG A 500 16.14 -11.15 -30.25
CA ARG A 500 16.39 -9.92 -29.49
C ARG A 500 16.38 -10.13 -27.98
N GLY A 501 15.93 -11.29 -27.50
CA GLY A 501 15.85 -11.58 -26.07
C GLY A 501 17.20 -11.95 -25.47
N THR A 502 17.34 -11.70 -24.16
CA THR A 502 18.48 -12.11 -23.36
C THR A 502 18.05 -12.95 -22.16
N LEU A 503 18.75 -14.05 -21.91
CA LEU A 503 18.67 -14.81 -20.66
C LEU A 503 19.95 -14.54 -19.86
N ALA A 504 19.82 -13.95 -18.69
CA ALA A 504 20.94 -13.72 -17.77
C ALA A 504 20.88 -14.71 -16.61
N LEU A 505 21.90 -15.57 -16.49
CA LEU A 505 21.97 -16.59 -15.45
C LEU A 505 23.08 -16.25 -14.46
N THR A 506 22.70 -16.10 -13.19
CA THR A 506 23.65 -16.10 -12.08
C THR A 506 23.96 -17.55 -11.72
N VAL A 507 25.16 -18.00 -12.08
CA VAL A 507 25.60 -19.38 -11.87
C VAL A 507 26.06 -19.54 -10.42
N THR A 508 25.35 -20.38 -9.66
CA THR A 508 25.71 -20.81 -8.30
C THR A 508 26.17 -22.28 -8.32
N LYS A 509 26.34 -22.94 -7.16
CA LYS A 509 26.68 -24.39 -7.13
C LYS A 509 25.58 -25.31 -7.72
N ALA A 510 24.36 -24.82 -7.90
CA ALA A 510 23.22 -25.58 -8.43
C ALA A 510 22.97 -25.31 -9.92
N THR A 511 22.10 -26.12 -10.54
CA THR A 511 21.51 -25.78 -11.85
C THR A 511 20.81 -24.43 -11.76
N ALA A 512 21.19 -23.48 -12.61
CA ALA A 512 20.67 -22.11 -12.59
C ALA A 512 19.18 -22.05 -12.96
N MET A 513 18.73 -22.85 -13.92
CA MET A 513 17.30 -22.92 -14.26
C MET A 513 16.88 -24.31 -14.74
N LYS A 514 15.68 -24.73 -14.33
CA LYS A 514 15.00 -25.95 -14.80
C LYS A 514 13.72 -25.60 -15.54
N ILE A 515 13.57 -26.11 -16.75
CA ILE A 515 12.42 -25.87 -17.63
C ILE A 515 11.71 -27.21 -17.83
N ARG A 516 10.50 -27.37 -17.32
CA ARG A 516 9.79 -28.66 -17.45
C ARG A 516 9.40 -28.95 -18.91
N GLY A 517 9.02 -27.92 -19.66
CA GLY A 517 8.61 -28.04 -21.06
C GLY A 517 9.76 -27.91 -22.07
N GLN A 518 9.39 -27.60 -23.30
CA GLN A 518 10.35 -27.31 -24.38
C GLN A 518 11.01 -25.94 -24.17
N ALA A 519 12.32 -25.87 -24.36
CA ALA A 519 13.10 -24.64 -24.46
C ALA A 519 13.35 -24.28 -25.93
N LYS A 520 12.75 -23.19 -26.41
CA LYS A 520 13.05 -22.59 -27.73
C LYS A 520 14.10 -21.51 -27.54
N LEU A 521 15.35 -21.80 -27.91
CA LEU A 521 16.51 -20.96 -27.67
C LEU A 521 16.87 -20.14 -28.93
N ALA A 522 17.13 -18.86 -28.74
CA ALA A 522 17.65 -17.92 -29.73
C ALA A 522 18.34 -16.76 -28.99
N GLY A 523 18.87 -15.75 -29.68
CA GLY A 523 19.35 -14.52 -29.05
C GLY A 523 20.56 -14.73 -28.13
N THR A 524 20.61 -14.03 -26.99
CA THR A 524 21.79 -14.00 -26.12
C THR A 524 21.58 -14.78 -24.82
N LEU A 525 22.57 -15.58 -24.44
CA LEU A 525 22.77 -16.06 -23.08
C LEU A 525 23.90 -15.25 -22.43
N THR A 526 23.67 -14.73 -21.23
CA THR A 526 24.68 -14.02 -20.44
C THR A 526 24.90 -14.75 -19.12
N ILE A 527 26.16 -15.02 -18.79
CA ILE A 527 26.58 -15.56 -17.49
C ILE A 527 27.07 -14.41 -16.63
N THR A 528 26.41 -14.13 -15.51
CA THR A 528 26.67 -12.94 -14.67
C THR A 528 27.63 -13.20 -13.52
N ASN A 529 27.82 -14.45 -13.10
CA ASN A 529 28.82 -14.83 -12.10
C ASN A 529 29.79 -15.90 -12.65
N ALA A 530 30.99 -15.46 -13.04
CA ALA A 530 32.01 -16.33 -13.63
C ALA A 530 33.07 -16.83 -12.63
N LYS A 531 33.01 -16.41 -11.35
CA LYS A 531 34.09 -16.65 -10.38
C LYS A 531 34.11 -18.07 -9.79
N SER A 532 33.03 -18.84 -9.97
CA SER A 532 32.88 -20.17 -9.33
C SER A 532 32.38 -21.24 -10.31
N LEU A 533 32.67 -21.06 -11.59
CA LEU A 533 32.27 -21.99 -12.64
C LEU A 533 33.03 -23.31 -12.55
N LYS A 534 32.33 -24.44 -12.75
CA LYS A 534 32.92 -25.78 -12.85
C LYS A 534 32.75 -26.33 -14.26
N SER A 535 33.76 -27.06 -14.76
CA SER A 535 33.60 -27.82 -16.01
C SER A 535 32.51 -28.88 -15.82
N HIS A 536 31.74 -29.15 -16.87
CA HIS A 536 30.56 -30.01 -16.89
C HIS A 536 29.41 -29.56 -15.98
N GLN A 537 29.40 -28.29 -15.56
CA GLN A 537 28.29 -27.75 -14.79
C GLN A 537 27.05 -27.56 -15.67
N VAL A 538 25.94 -28.16 -15.26
CA VAL A 538 24.65 -27.97 -15.94
C VAL A 538 24.06 -26.60 -15.61
N LEU A 539 23.96 -25.73 -16.61
CA LEU A 539 23.36 -24.39 -16.52
C LEU A 539 21.83 -24.46 -16.63
N LEU A 540 21.35 -25.21 -17.62
CA LEU A 540 19.92 -25.39 -17.89
C LEU A 540 19.58 -26.87 -17.95
N LYS A 541 18.45 -27.26 -17.38
CA LYS A 541 17.76 -28.52 -17.69
C LYS A 541 16.46 -28.20 -18.41
N PHE A 542 16.12 -28.95 -19.45
CA PHE A 542 14.87 -28.79 -20.19
C PHE A 542 14.27 -30.14 -20.58
N GLY A 543 12.94 -30.20 -20.69
CA GLY A 543 12.23 -31.40 -21.17
C GLY A 543 12.59 -31.74 -22.63
N SER A 544 12.72 -30.72 -23.47
CA SER A 544 13.30 -30.82 -24.83
C SER A 544 13.83 -29.46 -25.28
N VAL A 545 14.64 -29.41 -26.34
CA VAL A 545 15.20 -28.16 -26.86
C VAL A 545 14.96 -28.01 -28.36
N LYS A 546 14.73 -26.77 -28.79
CA LYS A 546 14.74 -26.34 -30.19
C LYS A 546 15.60 -25.09 -30.33
N GLY A 547 16.60 -25.14 -31.22
CA GLY A 547 17.52 -24.04 -31.46
C GLY A 547 18.67 -23.96 -30.44
N LYS A 548 19.49 -22.91 -30.56
CA LYS A 548 20.64 -22.60 -29.71
C LYS A 548 20.70 -21.09 -29.48
N PHE A 549 21.38 -20.64 -28.42
CA PHE A 549 21.71 -19.23 -28.29
C PHE A 549 22.66 -18.81 -29.42
N ALA A 550 22.39 -17.66 -30.03
CA ALA A 550 23.22 -17.09 -31.08
C ALA A 550 24.51 -16.48 -30.51
N HIS A 551 24.42 -15.94 -29.29
CA HIS A 551 25.56 -15.38 -28.56
C HIS A 551 25.58 -15.90 -27.13
N VAL A 552 26.79 -16.16 -26.62
CA VAL A 552 27.04 -16.51 -25.23
C VAL A 552 28.06 -15.51 -24.70
N LYS A 553 27.72 -14.80 -23.62
CA LYS A 553 28.51 -13.72 -23.02
C LYS A 553 28.82 -14.02 -21.55
N GLY A 554 29.87 -13.39 -21.03
CA GLY A 554 30.23 -13.46 -19.61
C GLY A 554 30.97 -14.75 -19.19
N LEU A 555 31.46 -15.52 -20.17
CA LEU A 555 32.33 -16.67 -19.90
C LEU A 555 33.81 -16.25 -19.86
N PRO A 556 34.64 -16.84 -18.98
CA PRO A 556 36.09 -16.65 -19.04
C PRO A 556 36.67 -17.25 -20.33
N GLN A 557 37.89 -16.82 -20.68
CA GLN A 557 38.61 -17.37 -21.83
C GLN A 557 38.76 -18.90 -21.72
N GLY A 558 38.55 -19.61 -22.83
CA GLY A 558 38.60 -21.07 -22.90
C GLY A 558 37.31 -21.79 -22.47
N TRP A 559 36.29 -21.07 -21.97
CA TRP A 559 35.01 -21.65 -21.60
C TRP A 559 33.97 -21.50 -22.71
N HIS A 560 33.16 -22.54 -22.92
CA HIS A 560 32.06 -22.56 -23.88
C HIS A 560 30.89 -23.39 -23.34
N VAL A 561 29.75 -23.35 -24.04
CA VAL A 561 28.58 -24.16 -23.68
C VAL A 561 28.40 -25.33 -24.63
N LYS A 562 28.02 -26.49 -24.10
CA LYS A 562 27.68 -27.71 -24.83
C LYS A 562 26.19 -28.00 -24.70
N TYR A 563 25.55 -28.29 -25.84
CA TYR A 563 24.12 -28.56 -25.91
C TYR A 563 23.87 -30.07 -25.98
N HIS A 564 22.94 -30.54 -25.15
CA HIS A 564 22.46 -31.92 -25.12
C HIS A 564 20.94 -31.94 -25.34
N ALA A 565 20.35 -33.14 -25.47
CA ALA A 565 18.91 -33.30 -25.65
C ALA A 565 18.07 -32.71 -24.49
N HIS A 566 18.61 -32.76 -23.26
CA HIS A 566 17.91 -32.34 -22.03
C HIS A 566 18.71 -31.36 -21.15
N SER A 567 19.90 -30.92 -21.57
CA SER A 567 20.75 -30.01 -20.79
C SER A 567 21.56 -29.03 -21.65
N LEU A 568 21.88 -27.89 -21.04
CA LEU A 568 22.96 -27.00 -21.47
C LEU A 568 24.05 -27.03 -20.41
N GLU A 569 25.25 -27.41 -20.80
CA GLU A 569 26.39 -27.59 -19.92
C GLU A 569 27.49 -26.59 -20.22
N LEU A 570 28.24 -26.23 -19.20
CA LEU A 570 29.43 -25.43 -19.30
C LEU A 570 30.66 -26.34 -19.42
N VAL A 571 31.55 -26.07 -20.38
CA VAL A 571 32.75 -26.86 -20.64
C VAL A 571 33.96 -25.94 -20.73
N ARG A 572 35.07 -26.37 -20.12
CA ARG A 572 36.39 -25.75 -20.31
C ARG A 572 37.13 -26.53 -21.39
N GLY A 573 37.48 -25.84 -22.49
CA GLY A 573 38.27 -26.39 -23.59
C GLY A 573 39.75 -26.46 -23.27
#